data_AF-A0A849RJS2-F1
#
_entry.id   AF-A0A849RJS2-F1
#
_cell.length_a   1.000
_cell.length_b   1.000
_cell.length_c   1.000
_cell.angle_alpha   90.00
_cell.angle_beta   90.00
_cell.angle_gamma   90.00
#
_symmetry.space_group_name_H-M   'P 1'
#
loop_
_entity.id
_entity.type
_entity.pdbx_description
1 polymer ?
#
loop_
_entity_poly.entity_id
_entity_poly.type
_entity_poly.pdbx_seq_one_letter_code
_entity_poly.pdbx_strand_id
1 'polypeptide(L)'
;MRSSILLLMAFGLIVGLIVMMATGDLAASCPEELIGTWNTAAQGYEGNLLVMTKHAVVFSAGGDHLDAQAVRRLEAIPDGHRVLYTLVYGNSRNEEQTLVFLYDSHERTITFKNQSHLIWTRTMVES
;
A
#
# COMPACT_ATOMS: atom_id res chain seq x y z
N MET A 1 -7.93 -19.56 46.61
CA MET A 1 -7.33 -18.25 46.29
C MET A 1 -6.20 -18.34 45.25
N ARG A 2 -5.12 -19.11 45.47
CA ARG A 2 -4.01 -19.22 44.50
C ARG A 2 -4.38 -19.80 43.11
N SER A 3 -5.22 -20.83 43.09
CA SER A 3 -5.68 -21.47 41.84
C SER A 3 -6.56 -20.55 40.99
N SER A 4 -7.44 -19.76 41.63
CA SER A 4 -8.33 -18.80 40.96
C SER A 4 -7.57 -17.64 40.29
N ILE A 5 -6.45 -17.21 40.87
CA ILE A 5 -5.60 -16.15 40.32
C ILE A 5 -4.87 -16.63 39.06
N LEU A 6 -4.38 -17.87 39.06
CA LEU A 6 -3.75 -18.48 37.88
C LEU A 6 -4.73 -18.64 36.73
N LEU A 7 -5.99 -19.00 37.03
CA LEU A 7 -7.06 -19.14 36.04
C LEU A 7 -7.44 -17.79 35.40
N LEU A 8 -7.49 -16.72 36.19
CA LEU A 8 -7.75 -15.36 35.69
C LEU A 8 -6.58 -14.82 34.85
N MET A 9 -5.34 -15.11 35.22
CA MET A 9 -4.16 -14.74 34.42
C MET A 9 -4.11 -15.50 33.10
N ALA A 10 -4.41 -16.80 33.11
CA ALA A 10 -4.49 -17.61 31.89
C ALA A 10 -5.61 -17.11 30.96
N PHE A 11 -6.78 -16.76 31.50
CA PHE A 11 -7.87 -16.19 30.73
C PHE A 11 -7.51 -14.85 30.11
N GLY A 12 -6.86 -13.96 30.87
CA GLY A 12 -6.38 -12.67 30.35
C GLY A 12 -5.35 -12.84 29.23
N LEU A 13 -4.44 -13.81 29.34
CA LEU A 13 -3.44 -14.11 28.31
C LEU A 13 -4.10 -14.64 27.02
N ILE A 14 -5.10 -15.52 27.15
CA ILE A 14 -5.85 -16.08 26.02
C ILE A 14 -6.66 -14.98 25.33
N VAL A 15 -7.36 -14.12 26.09
CA VAL A 15 -8.10 -12.97 25.53
C VAL A 15 -7.15 -12.00 24.83
N GLY A 16 -5.98 -11.71 25.41
CA GLY A 16 -4.95 -10.89 24.77
C GLY A 16 -4.46 -11.47 23.45
N LEU A 17 -4.23 -12.79 23.39
CA LEU A 17 -3.83 -13.51 22.17
C LEU A 17 -4.92 -13.47 21.09
N ILE A 18 -6.19 -13.60 21.47
CA ILE A 18 -7.34 -13.52 20.56
C ILE A 18 -7.47 -12.10 19.99
N VAL A 19 -7.32 -11.06 20.83
CA VAL A 19 -7.39 -9.66 20.38
C VAL A 19 -6.24 -9.32 19.43
N MET A 20 -5.04 -9.84 19.67
CA MET A 20 -3.88 -9.65 18.79
C MET A 20 -4.04 -10.34 17.42
N MET A 21 -4.80 -11.44 17.36
CA MET A 21 -5.18 -12.08 16.09
C MET A 21 -6.36 -11.37 15.40
N ALA A 22 -7.24 -10.70 16.14
CA ALA A 22 -8.45 -10.05 15.64
C ALA A 22 -8.23 -8.66 15.03
N THR A 23 -7.02 -8.08 15.12
CA THR A 23 -6.67 -6.86 14.36
C THR A 23 -6.26 -7.16 12.91
N GLY A 24 -6.39 -8.41 12.45
CA GLY A 24 -6.27 -8.78 11.06
C GLY A 24 -7.45 -8.29 10.21
N ASP A 25 -7.12 -7.62 9.10
CA ASP A 25 -8.00 -7.32 7.97
C ASP A 25 -9.16 -6.33 8.20
N LEU A 26 -8.89 -5.13 8.73
CA LEU A 26 -9.58 -3.99 8.09
C LEU A 26 -8.97 -3.88 6.69
N ALA A 27 -9.77 -4.16 5.66
CA ALA A 27 -9.35 -4.02 4.27
C ALA A 27 -8.72 -2.65 4.06
N ALA A 28 -7.39 -2.60 3.91
CA ALA A 28 -6.69 -1.36 3.72
C ALA A 28 -7.20 -0.72 2.43
N SER A 29 -7.48 0.58 2.51
CA SER A 29 -7.97 1.35 1.38
C SER A 29 -6.95 2.41 1.00
N CYS A 30 -6.62 2.49 -0.29
CA CYS A 30 -5.85 3.62 -0.81
C CYS A 30 -6.66 4.92 -0.68
N PRO A 31 -6.02 6.01 -0.23
CA PRO A 31 -6.66 7.31 -0.16
C PRO A 31 -6.87 7.89 -1.57
N GLU A 32 -7.83 8.80 -1.70
CA GLU A 32 -8.30 9.29 -3.01
C GLU A 32 -7.22 9.99 -3.83
N GLU A 33 -6.27 10.64 -3.18
CA GLU A 33 -5.12 11.29 -3.82
C GLU A 33 -4.13 10.32 -4.48
N LEU A 34 -4.24 9.02 -4.19
CA LEU A 34 -3.43 7.99 -4.85
C LEU A 34 -4.19 7.26 -5.95
N ILE A 35 -5.53 7.27 -5.92
CA ILE A 35 -6.36 6.56 -6.89
C ILE A 35 -6.19 7.18 -8.29
N GLY A 36 -5.82 6.34 -9.27
CA GLY A 36 -5.63 6.75 -10.65
C GLY A 36 -4.62 5.89 -11.39
N THR A 37 -4.42 6.25 -12.67
CA THR A 37 -3.36 5.69 -13.51
C THR A 37 -2.18 6.64 -13.51
N TRP A 38 -1.01 6.11 -13.24
CA TRP A 38 0.25 6.83 -13.15
C TRP A 38 1.18 6.31 -14.23
N ASN A 39 1.81 7.21 -14.97
CA ASN A 39 2.77 6.89 -16.01
C ASN A 39 4.07 7.68 -15.78
N THR A 40 5.14 7.27 -16.45
CA THR A 40 6.40 8.01 -16.43
C THR A 40 6.85 8.32 -17.85
N ALA A 41 7.45 9.49 -18.05
CA ALA A 41 8.06 9.91 -19.30
C ALA A 41 9.55 9.52 -19.40
N ALA A 42 10.07 8.76 -18.42
CA ALA A 42 11.44 8.32 -18.42
C ALA A 42 11.73 7.38 -19.59
N GLN A 43 12.85 7.61 -20.28
CA GLN A 43 13.28 6.79 -21.41
C GLN A 43 13.50 5.33 -20.97
N GLY A 44 12.99 4.37 -21.75
CA GLY A 44 13.03 2.93 -21.44
C GLY A 44 11.90 2.44 -20.54
N TYR A 45 10.96 3.31 -20.16
CA TYR A 45 9.76 3.00 -19.39
C TYR A 45 8.47 3.31 -20.18
N GLU A 46 8.58 3.48 -21.51
CA GLU A 46 7.46 3.76 -22.38
C GLU A 46 6.40 2.66 -22.28
N GLY A 47 5.16 3.05 -21.99
CA GLY A 47 4.05 2.11 -21.79
C GLY A 47 3.97 1.48 -20.40
N ASN A 48 4.89 1.80 -19.49
CA ASN A 48 4.78 1.36 -18.10
C ASN A 48 3.70 2.14 -17.36
N LEU A 49 2.83 1.43 -16.68
CA LEU A 49 1.71 1.99 -15.93
C LEU A 49 1.71 1.46 -14.50
N LEU A 50 1.40 2.36 -13.58
CA LEU A 50 1.05 2.06 -12.20
C LEU A 50 -0.40 2.47 -12.01
N VAL A 51 -1.29 1.51 -11.81
CA VAL A 51 -2.71 1.80 -11.54
C VAL A 51 -2.97 1.53 -10.07
N MET A 52 -3.46 2.54 -9.36
CA MET A 52 -3.91 2.41 -7.98
C MET A 52 -5.42 2.59 -7.94
N THR A 53 -6.11 1.61 -7.37
CA THR A 53 -7.53 1.68 -7.05
C THR A 53 -7.70 1.75 -5.53
N LYS A 54 -8.94 1.83 -5.06
CA LYS A 54 -9.23 1.81 -3.62
C LYS A 54 -8.66 0.58 -2.91
N HIS A 55 -8.56 -0.58 -3.59
CA HIS A 55 -8.23 -1.86 -2.94
C HIS A 55 -7.17 -2.69 -3.67
N ALA A 56 -6.62 -2.20 -4.77
CA ALA A 56 -5.64 -2.92 -5.57
C ALA A 56 -4.62 -1.99 -6.19
N VAL A 57 -3.42 -2.51 -6.41
CA VAL A 57 -2.36 -1.93 -7.21
C VAL A 57 -2.08 -2.83 -8.42
N VAL A 58 -1.84 -2.23 -9.57
CA VAL A 58 -1.51 -2.93 -10.82
C VAL A 58 -0.24 -2.31 -11.37
N PHE A 59 0.70 -3.16 -11.76
CA PHE A 59 1.89 -2.74 -12.50
C PHE A 59 1.82 -3.34 -13.90
N SER A 60 1.93 -2.49 -14.93
CA SER A 60 2.08 -2.91 -16.31
C SER A 60 3.46 -2.52 -16.81
N ALA A 61 4.14 -3.47 -17.45
CA ALA A 61 5.41 -3.25 -18.15
C ALA A 61 5.22 -3.24 -19.68
N GLY A 62 4.12 -2.65 -20.17
CA GLY A 62 3.83 -2.54 -21.61
C GLY A 62 3.29 -3.80 -22.30
N GLY A 63 2.82 -4.81 -21.55
CA GLY A 63 2.21 -6.03 -22.08
C GLY A 63 0.76 -6.23 -21.63
N ASP A 64 0.05 -7.18 -22.26
CA ASP A 64 -1.37 -7.48 -22.01
C ASP A 64 -1.67 -8.10 -20.62
N HIS A 65 -0.65 -8.40 -19.82
CA HIS A 65 -0.82 -8.94 -18.48
C HIS A 65 -0.85 -7.81 -17.43
N LEU A 66 -2.05 -7.51 -16.96
CA LEU A 66 -2.31 -6.67 -15.80
C LEU A 66 -2.54 -7.60 -14.60
N ASP A 67 -1.53 -7.78 -13.76
CA ASP A 67 -1.70 -8.52 -12.50
C ASP A 67 -2.10 -7.55 -11.38
N ALA A 68 -3.39 -7.53 -11.06
CA ALA A 68 -3.93 -6.70 -10.00
C ALA A 68 -3.71 -7.38 -8.64
N GLN A 69 -2.95 -6.71 -7.78
CA GLN A 69 -2.61 -7.22 -6.45
C GLN A 69 -3.34 -6.43 -5.37
N ALA A 70 -3.94 -7.15 -4.41
CA ALA A 70 -4.72 -6.52 -3.35
C ALA A 70 -3.85 -5.66 -2.44
N VAL A 71 -4.35 -4.47 -2.09
CA VAL A 71 -3.77 -3.60 -1.06
C VAL A 71 -4.05 -4.22 0.30
N ARG A 72 -3.00 -4.55 1.05
CA ARG A 72 -3.08 -5.21 2.36
C ARG A 72 -2.88 -4.24 3.50
N ARG A 73 -1.92 -3.32 3.36
CA ARG A 73 -1.62 -2.29 4.34
C ARG A 73 -1.11 -1.05 3.64
N LEU A 74 -1.49 0.11 4.15
CA LEU A 74 -0.95 1.38 3.70
C LEU A 74 -0.64 2.22 4.94
N GLU A 75 0.62 2.58 5.09
CA GLU A 75 1.09 3.50 6.12
C GLU A 75 1.47 4.82 5.46
N ALA A 76 1.15 5.94 6.12
CA ALA A 76 1.41 7.28 5.62
C ALA A 76 2.16 8.09 6.69
N ILE A 77 3.31 8.63 6.32
CA ILE A 77 4.14 9.47 7.20
C ILE A 77 4.28 10.83 6.50
N PRO A 78 3.77 11.93 7.09
CA PRO A 78 3.97 13.26 6.56
C PRO A 78 5.46 13.63 6.49
N ASP A 79 5.88 14.25 5.38
CA ASP A 79 7.23 14.73 5.10
C ASP A 79 7.18 16.11 4.42
N GLY A 80 6.92 17.14 5.23
CA GLY A 80 6.72 18.51 4.73
C GLY A 80 5.48 18.62 3.84
N HIS A 81 5.67 19.02 2.58
CA HIS A 81 4.61 19.08 1.55
C HIS A 81 4.31 17.72 0.89
N ARG A 82 5.07 16.70 1.26
CA ARG A 82 4.99 15.34 0.72
C ARG A 82 4.48 14.39 1.79
N VAL A 83 4.09 13.21 1.34
CA VAL A 83 3.75 12.08 2.21
C VAL A 83 4.55 10.87 1.75
N LEU A 84 5.29 10.26 2.69
CA LEU A 84 5.96 8.98 2.47
C LEU A 84 4.95 7.86 2.74
N TYR A 85 4.58 7.15 1.69
CA TYR A 85 3.72 5.98 1.78
C TYR A 85 4.55 4.69 1.79
N THR A 86 4.14 3.76 2.63
CA THR A 86 4.56 2.35 2.61
C THR A 86 3.34 1.51 2.29
N LEU A 87 3.27 1.04 1.04
CA LEU A 87 2.19 0.19 0.53
C LEU A 87 2.64 -1.26 0.57
N VAL A 88 1.89 -2.09 1.30
CA VAL A 88 2.02 -3.56 1.26
C VAL A 88 0.89 -4.12 0.41
N TYR A 89 1.23 -4.91 -0.59
CA TYR A 89 0.31 -5.47 -1.57
C TYR A 89 0.63 -6.93 -1.87
N GLY A 90 -0.38 -7.72 -2.28
CA GLY A 90 -0.18 -9.12 -2.65
C GLY A 90 -1.46 -9.95 -2.57
N ASN A 91 -1.49 -11.05 -3.32
CA ASN A 91 -2.66 -11.94 -3.40
C ASN A 91 -2.77 -12.91 -2.21
N SER A 92 -1.66 -13.17 -1.52
CA SER A 92 -1.61 -13.93 -0.28
C SER A 92 -0.54 -13.36 0.67
N ARG A 93 -0.58 -13.74 1.96
CA ARG A 93 0.42 -13.30 2.95
C ARG A 93 1.85 -13.69 2.58
N ASN A 94 2.03 -14.81 1.90
CA ASN A 94 3.35 -15.30 1.48
C ASN A 94 3.88 -14.60 0.21
N GLU A 95 3.03 -13.82 -0.46
CA GLU A 95 3.35 -13.08 -1.68
C GLU A 95 3.30 -11.56 -1.44
N GLU A 96 3.24 -11.12 -0.18
CA GLU A 96 3.25 -9.71 0.15
C GLU A 96 4.55 -9.05 -0.31
N GLN A 97 4.41 -7.97 -1.07
CA GLN A 97 5.48 -7.09 -1.50
C GLN A 97 5.27 -5.71 -0.90
N THR A 98 6.37 -4.95 -0.79
CA THR A 98 6.35 -3.59 -0.24
C THR A 98 6.82 -2.59 -1.30
N LEU A 99 6.00 -1.59 -1.57
CA LEU A 99 6.35 -0.41 -2.35
C LEU A 99 6.47 0.79 -1.41
N VAL A 100 7.61 1.48 -1.43
CA VAL A 100 7.83 2.71 -0.67
C VAL A 100 7.99 3.87 -1.64
N PHE A 101 7.15 4.90 -1.51
CA PHE A 101 7.12 6.02 -2.44
C PHE A 101 6.73 7.33 -1.75
N LEU A 102 7.21 8.43 -2.32
CA LEU A 102 6.82 9.79 -1.95
C LEU A 102 5.70 10.25 -2.88
N TYR A 103 4.65 10.82 -2.30
CA TYR A 103 3.63 11.57 -3.02
C TYR A 103 3.82 13.05 -2.74
N ASP A 104 3.93 13.86 -3.79
CA ASP A 104 3.95 15.32 -3.72
C ASP A 104 2.59 15.86 -4.11
N SER A 105 1.89 16.51 -3.18
CA SER A 105 0.53 17.01 -3.40
C SER A 105 0.48 18.27 -4.28
N HIS A 106 1.59 19.03 -4.36
CA HIS A 106 1.68 20.24 -5.17
C HIS A 106 1.90 19.87 -6.64
N GLU A 107 2.89 19.01 -6.89
CA GLU A 107 3.24 18.56 -8.24
C GLU A 107 2.32 17.42 -8.74
N ARG A 108 1.57 16.79 -7.83
CA ARG A 108 0.76 15.59 -8.09
C ARG A 108 1.59 14.48 -8.72
N THR A 109 2.76 14.22 -8.13
CA THR A 109 3.72 13.21 -8.61
C THR A 109 3.96 12.14 -7.55
N ILE A 110 4.24 10.93 -8.03
CA ILE A 110 4.78 9.83 -7.23
C ILE A 110 6.25 9.62 -7.59
N THR A 111 7.09 9.38 -6.59
CA THR A 111 8.49 9.01 -6.77
C THR A 111 8.82 7.81 -5.89
N PHE A 112 9.29 6.73 -6.50
CA PHE A 112 9.66 5.53 -5.75
C PHE A 112 10.98 5.75 -5.01
N LYS A 113 11.06 5.31 -3.75
CA LYS A 113 12.24 5.54 -2.90
C LYS A 113 13.51 4.89 -3.46
N ASN A 114 13.37 3.73 -4.11
CA ASN A 114 14.48 3.00 -4.73
C ASN A 114 14.82 3.48 -6.16
N GLN A 115 13.98 4.33 -6.76
CA GLN A 115 14.11 4.81 -8.15
C GLN A 115 13.75 6.29 -8.22
N SER A 116 14.50 7.13 -7.51
CA SER A 116 14.18 8.56 -7.34
C SER A 116 14.23 9.39 -8.63
N HIS A 117 14.87 8.86 -9.69
CA HIS A 117 14.92 9.48 -11.00
C HIS A 117 13.65 9.23 -11.84
N LEU A 118 12.78 8.29 -11.41
CA LEU A 118 11.51 8.00 -12.07
C LEU A 118 10.40 8.82 -11.42
N ILE A 119 9.95 9.83 -12.15
CA ILE A 119 8.80 10.65 -11.77
C ILE A 119 7.57 10.06 -12.44
N TRP A 120 6.58 9.71 -11.62
CA TRP A 120 5.29 9.20 -12.05
C TRP A 120 4.23 10.29 -11.95
N THR A 121 3.58 10.57 -13.07
CA THR A 121 2.53 11.58 -13.19
C THR A 121 1.18 10.93 -13.40
N ARG A 122 0.12 11.52 -12.86
CA ARG A 122 -1.23 11.00 -13.07
C ARG A 122 -1.68 11.27 -14.51
N THR A 123 -2.10 10.23 -15.22
CA THR A 123 -2.75 10.40 -16.52
C THR A 123 -4.11 11.03 -16.30
N MET A 124 -4.35 12.20 -16.89
CA MET A 124 -5.69 12.78 -16.91
C MET A 124 -6.57 11.89 -17.79
N VAL A 125 -7.64 11.32 -17.23
CA VAL A 125 -8.70 10.74 -18.06
C VAL A 125 -9.51 11.93 -18.56
N GLU A 126 -9.29 12.31 -19.82
CA GLU A 126 -10.19 13.21 -20.52
C GLU A 126 -11.57 12.53 -20.52
N SER A 127 -12.54 13.19 -19.88
CA SER A 127 -13.92 12.70 -19.76
C SER A 127 -14.74 13.05 -20.99
#